data_AF-A0A0D0CJP2-F1
#
_entry.id   AF-A0A0D0CJP2-F1
#
_cell.length_a   1.000
_cell.length_b   1.000
_cell.length_c   1.000
_cell.angle_alpha   90.00
_cell.angle_beta   90.00
_cell.angle_gamma   90.00
#
_symmetry.space_group_name_H-M   'P 1'
#
loop_
_entity.id
_entity.type
_entity.pdbx_description
1 polymer ?
#
loop_
_entity_poly.entity_id
_entity_poly.type
_entity_poly.pdbx_seq_one_letter_code
_entity_poly.pdbx_strand_id
1 'polypeptide(L)'
;MGRLSKHKHNITSLRNQALFIFDQSAAHASLGPDALKAFEMNKGNGGKQCWQWDTVIPFSNPVTKHQGKIQKMTLPDGCAKGLQMILKEHGFDLTDIKKAKCSSVCPFENERCCMAHLLSKQDNFAKQPSMLEKLITESDHYCIFLPKFHCKLNPIEMYWGWCKYHYRQLPKKTFQDAKDAAFKYLSACPTDVIRHFINRAWRFMSAY
;
A
#
# COMPACT_ATOMS: atom_id res chain seq x y z
N MET A 1 -19.38 8.31 -44.08
CA MET A 1 -19.15 9.74 -43.74
C MET A 1 -19.89 9.99 -42.43
N GLY A 2 -19.22 10.00 -41.27
CA GLY A 2 -18.76 11.21 -40.56
C GLY A 2 -19.89 11.76 -39.67
N ARG A 3 -19.78 12.04 -38.36
CA ARG A 3 -18.66 12.33 -37.46
C ARG A 3 -19.13 12.08 -36.01
N LEU A 4 -18.24 11.52 -35.19
CA LEU A 4 -18.28 11.65 -33.73
C LEU A 4 -18.18 13.13 -33.34
N SER A 5 -19.00 13.58 -32.39
CA SER A 5 -18.69 14.74 -31.56
C SER A 5 -18.54 14.27 -30.11
N LYS A 6 -17.33 13.85 -29.76
CA LYS A 6 -16.88 13.85 -28.36
C LYS A 6 -16.38 15.27 -28.11
N HIS A 7 -17.15 16.08 -27.37
CA HIS A 7 -16.59 17.25 -26.73
C HIS A 7 -15.58 16.79 -25.68
N LYS A 8 -14.33 16.64 -26.12
CA LYS A 8 -13.18 16.73 -25.23
C LYS A 8 -13.14 18.19 -24.75
N HIS A 9 -13.63 18.42 -23.55
CA HIS A 9 -13.20 19.59 -22.79
C HIS A 9 -11.70 19.42 -22.53
N ASN A 10 -10.89 19.97 -23.43
CA ASN A 10 -9.50 20.29 -23.17
C ASN A 10 -9.49 21.43 -22.14
N ILE A 11 -9.63 21.07 -20.86
CA ILE A 11 -9.16 21.91 -19.77
C ILE A 11 -7.73 21.45 -19.52
N THR A 12 -6.78 22.09 -20.18
CA THR A 12 -5.37 22.13 -19.74
C THR A 12 -5.32 22.93 -18.44
N SER A 13 -5.82 22.32 -17.36
CA SER A 13 -5.39 22.64 -16.02
C SER A 13 -3.94 22.18 -15.93
N LEU A 14 -3.02 23.08 -15.60
CA LEU A 14 -1.69 22.70 -15.11
C LEU A 14 -1.93 21.74 -13.94
N ARG A 15 -1.85 20.43 -14.19
CA ARG A 15 -1.97 19.43 -13.14
C ARG A 15 -0.75 19.56 -12.26
N ASN A 16 -0.94 20.20 -11.11
CA ASN A 16 0.07 20.22 -10.07
C ASN A 16 0.23 18.79 -9.55
N GLN A 17 1.45 18.26 -9.64
CA GLN A 17 1.79 16.98 -9.06
C GLN A 17 2.15 17.18 -7.59
N ALA A 18 1.47 16.44 -6.71
CA ALA A 18 1.70 16.50 -5.27
C ALA A 18 2.49 15.27 -4.79
N LEU A 19 3.21 15.45 -3.69
CA LEU A 19 3.82 14.36 -2.92
C LEU A 19 3.03 14.16 -1.62
N PHE A 20 2.47 12.97 -1.47
CA PHE A 20 1.80 12.53 -0.25
C PHE A 20 2.77 11.72 0.61
N ILE A 21 2.86 12.06 1.88
CA ILE A 21 3.74 11.41 2.86
C ILE A 21 2.87 10.83 3.96
N PHE A 22 2.95 9.53 4.14
CA PHE A 22 2.21 8.81 5.18
C PHE A 22 3.15 8.19 6.19
N ASP A 23 2.71 8.11 7.44
CA ASP A 23 3.33 7.20 8.40
C ASP A 23 3.00 5.74 8.04
N GLN A 24 3.77 4.79 8.57
CA GLN A 24 3.49 3.37 8.40
C GLN A 24 2.44 2.85 9.40
N SER A 25 1.26 3.46 9.39
CA SER A 25 0.06 2.92 10.03
C SER A 25 -0.44 1.67 9.29
N ALA A 26 -0.98 0.69 10.01
CA ALA A 26 -1.52 -0.53 9.43
C ALA A 26 -2.68 -0.27 8.44
N ALA A 27 -3.45 0.81 8.65
CA ALA A 27 -4.53 1.21 7.76
C ALA A 27 -4.01 1.61 6.37
N HIS A 28 -2.82 2.21 6.29
CA HIS A 28 -2.22 2.62 5.02
C HIS A 28 -1.67 1.45 4.20
N ALA A 29 -1.44 0.30 4.85
CA ALA A 29 -0.99 -0.94 4.21
C ALA A 29 -2.13 -1.82 3.69
N SER A 30 -3.39 -1.38 3.82
CA SER A 30 -4.54 -2.15 3.32
C SER A 30 -4.47 -2.31 1.80
N LEU A 31 -4.50 -3.56 1.36
CA LEU A 31 -4.51 -3.95 -0.04
C LEU A 31 -5.91 -3.91 -0.63
N GLY A 32 -5.99 -3.74 -1.95
CA GLY A 32 -7.24 -3.76 -2.72
C GLY A 32 -8.05 -5.04 -2.53
N PRO A 33 -9.37 -4.99 -2.78
CA PRO A 33 -10.22 -6.19 -2.75
C PRO A 33 -9.79 -7.25 -3.77
N ASP A 34 -9.06 -6.83 -4.79
CA ASP A 34 -8.59 -7.60 -5.94
C ASP A 34 -7.06 -7.77 -5.98
N ALA A 35 -6.36 -7.36 -4.92
CA ALA A 35 -4.92 -7.49 -4.79
C ALA A 35 -4.49 -8.96 -4.60
N LEU A 36 -3.23 -9.24 -4.92
CA LEU A 36 -2.66 -10.57 -4.72
C LEU A 36 -2.47 -10.87 -3.23
N LYS A 37 -3.16 -11.89 -2.73
CA LYS A 37 -3.17 -12.25 -1.31
C LYS A 37 -3.12 -13.76 -1.13
N ALA A 38 -1.91 -14.28 -0.96
CA ALA A 38 -1.67 -15.74 -0.87
C ALA A 38 -2.47 -16.41 0.26
N PHE A 39 -2.60 -15.76 1.42
CA PHE A 39 -3.36 -16.30 2.56
C PHE A 39 -4.88 -16.30 2.36
N GLU A 40 -5.40 -15.59 1.36
CA GLU A 40 -6.83 -15.60 1.00
C GLU A 40 -7.15 -16.61 -0.13
N MET A 41 -6.13 -17.30 -0.67
CA MET A 41 -6.31 -18.29 -1.74
C MET A 41 -6.61 -19.70 -1.23
N ASN A 42 -7.31 -20.49 -2.03
CA ASN A 42 -7.57 -21.91 -1.80
C ASN A 42 -6.35 -22.77 -2.16
N LYS A 43 -6.28 -23.99 -1.61
CA LYS A 43 -5.22 -24.95 -1.98
C LYS A 43 -5.31 -25.33 -3.46
N GLY A 44 -6.51 -25.76 -3.87
CA GLY A 44 -6.86 -26.12 -5.23
C GLY A 44 -7.65 -25.02 -5.93
N ASN A 45 -7.97 -25.24 -7.20
CA ASN A 45 -8.70 -24.29 -8.04
C ASN A 45 -10.18 -24.21 -7.64
N GLY A 46 -10.83 -23.09 -7.94
CA GLY A 46 -12.23 -22.84 -7.69
C GLY A 46 -12.57 -22.62 -6.21
N GLY A 47 -13.84 -22.83 -5.86
CA GLY A 47 -14.37 -22.60 -4.51
C GLY A 47 -14.56 -21.13 -4.15
N LYS A 48 -14.89 -20.85 -2.88
CA LYS A 48 -15.06 -19.48 -2.38
C LYS A 48 -13.69 -18.83 -2.18
N GLN A 49 -13.20 -18.16 -3.22
CA GLN A 49 -11.97 -17.36 -3.21
C GLN A 49 -12.25 -16.02 -3.89
N CYS A 50 -11.68 -14.94 -3.35
CA CYS A 50 -11.75 -13.62 -3.98
C CYS A 50 -11.01 -13.63 -5.31
N TRP A 51 -11.57 -12.93 -6.30
CA TRP A 51 -10.89 -12.70 -7.55
C TRP A 51 -9.66 -11.81 -7.32
N GLN A 52 -8.53 -12.15 -7.93
CA GLN A 52 -7.27 -11.41 -7.81
C GLN A 52 -6.71 -11.13 -9.21
N TRP A 53 -6.04 -9.98 -9.39
CA TRP A 53 -5.54 -9.55 -10.70
C TRP A 53 -4.42 -10.45 -11.22
N ASP A 54 -4.37 -10.59 -12.54
CA ASP A 54 -3.22 -11.17 -13.22
C ASP A 54 -1.95 -10.37 -12.91
N THR A 55 -0.83 -11.06 -12.95
CA THR A 55 0.47 -10.48 -12.60
C THR A 55 1.56 -10.99 -13.54
N VAL A 56 2.80 -10.63 -13.24
CA VAL A 56 3.99 -11.11 -13.94
C VAL A 56 4.87 -11.82 -12.92
N ILE A 57 5.42 -12.96 -13.30
CA ILE A 57 6.36 -13.70 -12.45
C ILE A 57 7.61 -12.82 -12.29
N PRO A 58 8.02 -12.48 -11.05
CA PRO A 58 9.05 -11.50 -10.81
C PRO A 58 10.42 -12.01 -11.30
N PHE A 59 11.32 -11.08 -11.68
CA PHE A 59 12.70 -11.42 -12.04
C PHE A 59 13.53 -11.96 -10.87
N SER A 60 13.06 -11.79 -9.64
CA SER A 60 13.62 -12.44 -8.44
C SER A 60 13.21 -13.91 -8.29
N ASN A 61 12.35 -14.45 -9.17
CA ASN A 61 11.96 -15.86 -9.11
C ASN A 61 13.18 -16.76 -9.34
N PRO A 62 13.39 -17.81 -8.52
CA PRO A 62 14.60 -18.66 -8.60
C PRO A 62 14.71 -19.42 -9.93
N VAL A 63 13.58 -19.67 -10.59
CA VAL A 63 13.55 -20.39 -11.86
C VAL A 63 13.50 -19.39 -13.02
N THR A 64 14.67 -19.14 -13.62
CA THR A 64 14.91 -18.10 -14.65
C THR A 64 13.97 -18.21 -15.86
N LYS A 65 13.68 -19.43 -16.32
CA LYS A 65 12.79 -19.68 -17.48
C LYS A 65 11.35 -19.20 -17.31
N HIS A 66 10.94 -18.88 -16.07
CA HIS A 66 9.59 -18.40 -15.76
C HIS A 66 9.52 -16.89 -15.54
N GLN A 67 10.65 -16.23 -15.30
CA GLN A 67 10.70 -14.78 -15.05
C GLN A 67 10.08 -14.00 -16.22
N GLY A 68 9.35 -12.93 -15.91
CA GLY A 68 8.73 -12.05 -16.90
C GLY A 68 7.50 -12.62 -17.60
N LYS A 69 7.11 -13.88 -17.34
CA LYS A 69 5.89 -14.46 -17.92
C LYS A 69 4.64 -13.94 -17.21
N ILE A 70 3.58 -13.73 -17.99
CA ILE A 70 2.27 -13.38 -17.46
C ILE A 70 1.74 -14.56 -16.65
N GLN A 71 1.39 -14.28 -15.40
CA GLN A 71 0.74 -15.20 -14.48
C GLN A 71 -0.74 -14.87 -14.43
N LYS A 72 -1.56 -15.70 -15.09
CA LYS A 72 -3.02 -15.62 -14.99
C LYS A 72 -3.48 -16.14 -13.63
N MET A 73 -4.36 -15.41 -12.95
CA MET A 73 -4.91 -15.80 -11.64
C MET A 73 -6.25 -16.54 -11.74
N THR A 74 -6.84 -16.56 -12.93
CA THR A 74 -8.05 -17.34 -13.25
C THR A 74 -7.77 -18.35 -14.35
N LEU A 75 -8.54 -19.43 -14.36
CA LEU A 75 -8.62 -20.42 -15.43
C LEU A 75 -9.50 -19.91 -16.58
N PRO A 76 -9.47 -20.55 -17.76
CA PRO A 76 -10.31 -20.18 -18.90
C PRO A 76 -11.82 -20.30 -18.64
N ASP A 77 -12.22 -21.15 -17.71
CA ASP A 77 -13.61 -21.33 -17.26
C ASP A 77 -14.05 -20.26 -16.24
N GLY A 78 -13.18 -19.31 -15.89
CA GLY A 78 -13.42 -18.27 -14.90
C GLY A 78 -13.13 -18.67 -13.46
N CYS A 79 -12.80 -19.94 -13.19
CA CYS A 79 -12.47 -20.40 -11.85
C CYS A 79 -11.15 -19.77 -11.36
N ALA A 80 -11.12 -19.32 -10.09
CA ALA A 80 -9.89 -18.82 -9.49
C ALA A 80 -8.85 -19.94 -9.37
N LYS A 81 -7.58 -19.65 -9.67
CA LYS A 81 -6.49 -20.61 -9.45
C LYS A 81 -6.14 -20.72 -7.97
N GLY A 82 -5.84 -21.95 -7.55
CA GLY A 82 -5.35 -22.25 -6.21
C GLY A 82 -3.85 -22.12 -6.07
N LEU A 83 -3.39 -22.09 -4.82
CA LEU A 83 -1.98 -22.00 -4.43
C LEU A 83 -1.10 -23.05 -5.13
N GLN A 84 -1.58 -24.29 -5.21
CA GLN A 84 -0.80 -25.39 -5.78
C GLN A 84 -0.51 -25.19 -7.27
N MET A 85 -1.46 -24.62 -8.03
CA MET A 85 -1.29 -24.37 -9.46
C MET A 85 -0.32 -23.23 -9.70
N ILE A 86 -0.52 -22.09 -9.03
CA ILE A 86 0.34 -20.91 -9.17
C ILE A 86 1.79 -21.24 -8.80
N LEU A 87 2.03 -21.93 -7.68
CA LEU A 87 3.39 -22.30 -7.27
C LEU A 87 4.07 -23.25 -8.27
N LYS A 88 3.33 -24.19 -8.87
CA LYS A 88 3.85 -25.05 -9.94
C LYS A 88 4.19 -24.26 -11.20
N GLU A 89 3.34 -23.30 -11.58
CA GLU A 89 3.59 -22.41 -12.71
C GLU A 89 4.83 -21.53 -12.52
N HIS A 90 5.14 -21.17 -11.27
CA HIS A 90 6.36 -20.49 -10.88
C HIS A 90 7.60 -21.41 -10.80
N GLY A 91 7.40 -22.73 -10.94
CA GLY A 91 8.46 -23.73 -10.96
C GLY A 91 8.88 -24.27 -9.60
N PHE A 92 8.05 -24.11 -8.55
CA PHE A 92 8.34 -24.69 -7.24
C PHE A 92 7.97 -26.17 -7.16
N ASP A 93 8.86 -26.94 -6.54
CA ASP A 93 8.51 -28.27 -6.07
C ASP A 93 7.75 -28.19 -4.74
N LEU A 94 6.64 -28.92 -4.65
CA LEU A 94 5.71 -28.93 -3.51
C LEU A 94 5.66 -30.29 -2.81
N THR A 95 6.52 -31.24 -3.19
CA THR A 95 6.63 -32.58 -2.59
C THR A 95 6.71 -32.54 -1.06
N ASP A 96 7.55 -31.66 -0.51
CA ASP A 96 7.75 -31.51 0.93
C ASP A 96 6.70 -30.59 1.60
N ILE A 97 5.87 -29.88 0.83
CA ILE A 97 4.91 -28.89 1.34
C ILE A 97 3.50 -29.47 1.32
N LYS A 98 3.11 -30.10 2.41
CA LYS A 98 1.78 -30.74 2.52
C LYS A 98 0.64 -29.76 2.87
N LYS A 99 0.96 -28.67 3.59
CA LYS A 99 -0.01 -27.71 4.13
C LYS A 99 -0.23 -26.54 3.15
N ALA A 100 -1.50 -26.21 2.91
CA ALA A 100 -1.85 -25.01 2.16
C ALA A 100 -1.57 -23.73 2.97
N LYS A 101 -1.98 -23.75 4.23
CA LYS A 101 -1.84 -22.66 5.21
C LYS A 101 -1.48 -23.27 6.57
N CYS A 102 -0.70 -22.56 7.38
CA CYS A 102 -0.50 -22.93 8.78
C CYS A 102 -1.75 -22.56 9.60
N SER A 103 -2.07 -23.37 10.62
CA SER A 103 -3.16 -23.07 11.57
C SER A 103 -2.79 -21.91 12.51
N SER A 104 -1.50 -21.78 12.82
CA SER A 104 -0.92 -20.66 13.55
C SER A 104 -0.21 -19.69 12.59
N VAL A 105 0.29 -18.56 13.13
CA VAL A 105 1.18 -17.67 12.40
C VAL A 105 2.38 -18.47 11.87
N CYS A 106 2.72 -18.24 10.60
CA CYS A 106 3.85 -18.91 9.97
C CYS A 106 5.15 -18.49 10.66
N PRO A 107 6.01 -19.44 11.07
CA PRO A 107 7.30 -19.11 11.67
C PRO A 107 8.16 -18.33 10.68
N PHE A 108 8.82 -17.26 11.17
CA PHE A 108 9.57 -16.35 10.33
C PHE A 108 10.77 -17.02 9.62
N GLU A 109 11.43 -17.96 10.31
CA GLU A 109 12.64 -18.63 9.82
C GLU A 109 12.37 -19.72 8.77
N ASN A 110 11.14 -20.22 8.67
CA ASN A 110 10.80 -21.31 7.74
C ASN A 110 9.92 -20.79 6.59
N GLU A 111 10.60 -20.35 5.54
CA GLU A 111 9.98 -19.81 4.33
C GLU A 111 9.13 -20.84 3.55
N ARG A 112 9.30 -22.15 3.83
CA ARG A 112 8.60 -23.25 3.17
C ARG A 112 7.62 -23.98 4.08
N CYS A 113 7.16 -23.36 5.17
CA CYS A 113 6.26 -24.00 6.13
C CYS A 113 4.88 -24.37 5.53
N CYS A 114 4.37 -23.59 4.58
CA CYS A 114 3.13 -23.85 3.84
C CYS A 114 3.12 -23.13 2.49
N MET A 115 2.22 -23.54 1.59
CA MET A 115 2.11 -22.97 0.24
C MET A 115 1.83 -21.46 0.24
N ALA A 116 0.91 -21.00 1.10
CA ALA A 116 0.57 -19.58 1.20
C ALA A 116 1.77 -18.72 1.66
N HIS A 117 2.58 -19.23 2.59
CA HIS A 117 3.76 -18.50 3.05
C HIS A 117 4.83 -18.41 1.96
N LEU A 118 5.12 -19.54 1.29
CA LEU A 118 6.05 -19.58 0.17
C LEU A 118 5.63 -18.59 -0.95
N LEU A 119 4.35 -18.60 -1.32
CA LEU A 119 3.83 -17.68 -2.33
C LEU A 119 3.86 -16.22 -1.85
N SER A 120 3.55 -15.96 -0.57
CA SER A 120 3.55 -14.60 -0.01
C SER A 120 4.92 -13.91 -0.02
N LYS A 121 6.01 -14.68 -0.07
CA LYS A 121 7.39 -14.18 -0.13
C LYS A 121 7.84 -13.80 -1.53
N GLN A 122 7.11 -14.24 -2.55
CA GLN A 122 7.37 -13.84 -3.92
C GLN A 122 7.13 -12.34 -4.08
N ASP A 123 8.02 -11.65 -4.80
CA ASP A 123 7.97 -10.19 -4.91
C ASP A 123 6.65 -9.64 -5.45
N ASN A 124 6.02 -10.34 -6.40
CA ASN A 124 4.73 -9.93 -6.93
C ASN A 124 3.61 -10.02 -5.87
N PHE A 125 3.68 -10.92 -4.89
CA PHE A 125 2.74 -10.96 -3.75
C PHE A 125 3.18 -10.05 -2.60
N ALA A 126 4.48 -9.98 -2.31
CA ALA A 126 5.02 -9.25 -1.17
C ALA A 126 5.01 -7.72 -1.38
N LYS A 127 5.25 -7.27 -2.60
CA LYS A 127 5.38 -5.84 -2.96
C LYS A 127 4.10 -5.31 -3.61
N GLN A 128 2.94 -5.84 -3.22
CA GLN A 128 1.66 -5.31 -3.68
C GLN A 128 1.47 -3.87 -3.19
N PRO A 129 1.22 -2.90 -4.08
CA PRO A 129 0.96 -1.53 -3.66
C PRO A 129 -0.38 -1.47 -2.90
N SER A 130 -0.42 -0.63 -1.86
CA SER A 130 -1.64 -0.46 -1.07
C SER A 130 -2.74 0.23 -1.88
N MET A 131 -4.00 0.13 -1.43
CA MET A 131 -5.10 0.86 -2.08
C MET A 131 -4.84 2.35 -2.15
N LEU A 132 -4.29 2.89 -1.06
CA LEU A 132 -3.97 4.31 -0.93
C LEU A 132 -2.87 4.71 -1.93
N GLU A 133 -1.82 3.90 -2.04
CA GLU A 133 -0.75 4.13 -3.01
C GLU A 133 -1.25 4.07 -4.45
N LYS A 134 -2.05 3.05 -4.80
CA LYS A 134 -2.69 2.94 -6.12
C LYS A 134 -3.54 4.17 -6.44
N LEU A 135 -4.44 4.57 -5.53
CA LEU A 135 -5.32 5.72 -5.73
C LEU A 135 -4.54 7.02 -6.04
N ILE A 136 -3.45 7.25 -5.29
CA ILE A 136 -2.62 8.45 -5.43
C ILE A 136 -1.83 8.39 -6.74
N THR A 137 -1.21 7.26 -7.05
CA THR A 137 -0.40 7.09 -8.27
C THR A 137 -1.24 7.11 -9.55
N GLU A 138 -2.44 6.53 -9.53
CA GLU A 138 -3.42 6.61 -10.63
C GLU A 138 -3.92 8.04 -10.87
N SER A 139 -3.86 8.89 -9.85
CA SER A 139 -4.18 10.31 -9.92
C SER A 139 -2.98 11.18 -10.35
N ASP A 140 -1.87 10.57 -10.80
CA ASP A 140 -0.64 11.24 -11.24
C ASP A 140 0.05 12.04 -10.10
N HIS A 141 0.06 11.46 -8.91
CA HIS A 141 0.72 11.99 -7.72
C HIS A 141 1.72 10.99 -7.13
N TYR A 142 2.66 11.48 -6.31
CA TYR A 142 3.65 10.64 -5.63
C TYR A 142 3.18 10.26 -4.23
N CYS A 143 3.50 9.04 -3.80
CA CYS A 143 3.22 8.53 -2.47
C CYS A 143 4.51 7.99 -1.83
N ILE A 144 4.80 8.38 -0.59
CA ILE A 144 5.93 7.85 0.20
C ILE A 144 5.43 7.42 1.56
N PHE A 145 5.86 6.23 2.01
CA PHE A 145 5.63 5.72 3.35
C PHE A 145 6.90 5.84 4.20
N LEU A 146 6.80 6.54 5.32
CA LEU A 146 7.91 6.71 6.26
C LEU A 146 8.22 5.40 7.01
N PRO A 147 9.49 5.13 7.37
CA PRO A 147 9.85 3.96 8.17
C PRO A 147 9.07 3.84 9.49
N LYS A 148 8.71 2.60 9.88
CA LYS A 148 8.02 2.35 11.16
C LYS A 148 8.84 2.82 12.34
N PHE A 149 8.19 3.46 13.31
CA PHE A 149 8.82 3.95 14.55
C PHE A 149 9.81 5.11 14.37
N HIS A 150 9.71 5.87 13.27
CA HIS A 150 10.49 7.08 13.04
C HIS A 150 9.63 8.35 12.97
N CYS A 151 8.86 8.64 14.03
CA CYS A 151 7.99 9.83 14.10
C CYS A 151 8.73 11.16 13.86
N LYS A 152 10.02 11.25 14.20
CA LYS A 152 10.90 12.40 13.90
C LYS A 152 11.06 12.72 12.41
N LEU A 153 10.80 11.76 11.52
CA LEU A 153 10.83 11.95 10.07
C LEU A 153 9.49 12.47 9.53
N ASN A 154 8.44 12.52 10.35
CA ASN A 154 7.12 12.94 9.94
C ASN A 154 6.88 14.41 10.31
N PRO A 155 6.93 15.37 9.37
CA PRO A 155 6.76 16.79 9.68
C PRO A 155 5.37 17.11 10.25
N ILE A 156 4.36 16.26 10.00
CA ILE A 156 3.01 16.46 10.57
C ILE A 156 3.01 16.36 12.10
N GLU A 157 3.94 15.61 12.71
CA GLU A 157 4.04 15.50 14.17
C GLU A 157 4.45 16.83 14.80
N MET A 158 5.35 17.56 14.14
CA MET A 158 5.76 18.89 14.56
C MET A 158 4.63 19.91 14.39
N TYR A 159 3.91 19.80 13.27
CA TYR A 159 2.71 20.60 13.00
C TYR A 159 1.63 20.39 14.07
N TRP A 160 1.32 19.14 14.40
CA TRP A 160 0.40 18.80 15.49
C TRP A 160 0.91 19.29 16.84
N GLY A 161 2.21 19.23 17.09
CA GLY A 161 2.85 19.80 18.27
C GLY A 161 2.58 21.30 18.40
N TRP A 162 2.80 22.05 17.32
CA TRP A 162 2.53 23.49 17.25
C TRP A 162 1.05 23.81 17.47
N CYS A 163 0.15 23.11 16.77
CA CYS A 163 -1.30 23.32 16.90
C CYS A 163 -1.77 23.02 18.33
N LYS A 164 -1.33 21.91 18.93
CA LYS A 164 -1.68 21.52 20.30
C LYS A 164 -1.15 22.50 21.33
N TYR A 165 0.07 23.02 21.14
CA TYR A 165 0.64 24.02 22.04
C TYR A 165 -0.26 25.24 22.13
N HIS A 166 -0.61 25.85 20.99
CA HIS A 166 -1.47 27.03 20.96
C HIS A 166 -2.91 26.74 21.38
N TYR A 167 -3.45 25.58 20.99
CA TYR A 167 -4.75 25.11 21.45
C TYR A 167 -4.81 25.09 22.99
N ARG A 168 -3.77 24.60 23.67
CA ARG A 168 -3.74 24.51 25.14
C ARG A 168 -3.64 25.87 25.85
N GLN A 169 -3.20 26.93 25.18
CA GLN A 169 -3.11 28.28 25.76
C GLN A 169 -4.48 28.96 25.91
N LEU A 170 -5.51 28.51 25.19
CA LEU A 170 -6.83 29.11 25.25
C LEU A 170 -7.73 28.38 26.25
N PRO A 171 -8.39 29.08 27.19
CA PRO A 171 -9.44 28.51 28.01
C PRO A 171 -10.62 28.08 27.12
N LYS A 172 -11.24 26.93 27.44
CA LYS A 172 -12.40 26.37 26.71
C LYS A 172 -13.42 25.99 27.77
N LYS A 173 -14.61 26.59 27.71
CA LYS A 173 -15.68 26.31 28.69
C LYS A 173 -16.67 25.29 28.12
N THR A 174 -16.84 25.29 26.81
CA THR A 174 -17.75 24.39 26.11
C THR A 174 -16.99 23.51 25.11
N PHE A 175 -17.66 22.44 24.66
CA PHE A 175 -17.16 21.62 23.57
C PHE A 175 -17.08 22.39 22.23
N GLN A 176 -17.98 23.36 22.02
CA GLN A 176 -17.93 24.21 20.84
C GLN A 176 -16.68 25.10 20.86
N ASP A 177 -16.35 25.71 22.00
CA ASP A 177 -15.13 26.51 22.17
C ASP A 177 -13.88 25.65 21.86
N ALA A 178 -13.91 24.38 22.23
CA ALA A 178 -12.84 23.44 21.93
C ALA A 178 -12.73 23.15 20.43
N LYS A 179 -13.85 22.91 19.74
CA LYS A 179 -13.85 22.74 18.28
C LYS A 179 -13.33 23.99 17.57
N ASP A 180 -13.84 25.15 17.94
CA ASP A 180 -13.47 26.43 17.31
C ASP A 180 -11.98 26.73 17.52
N ALA A 181 -11.47 26.49 18.73
CA ALA A 181 -10.04 26.62 19.01
C ALA A 181 -9.18 25.64 18.20
N ALA A 182 -9.66 24.40 17.97
CA ALA A 182 -8.95 23.43 17.15
C ALA A 182 -8.88 23.91 15.68
N PHE A 183 -10.01 24.29 15.09
CA PHE A 183 -10.04 24.79 13.71
C PHE A 183 -9.22 26.06 13.52
N LYS A 184 -9.27 26.98 14.50
CA LYS A 184 -8.45 28.19 14.52
C LYS A 184 -6.97 27.85 14.36
N TYR A 185 -6.43 26.97 15.22
CA TYR A 185 -4.99 26.69 15.19
C TYR A 185 -4.55 25.73 14.09
N LEU A 186 -5.46 24.87 13.61
CA LEU A 186 -5.25 24.12 12.37
C LEU A 186 -5.15 25.01 11.12
N SER A 187 -5.61 26.26 11.19
CA SER A 187 -5.54 27.18 10.05
C SER A 187 -4.52 28.32 10.28
N ALA A 188 -3.96 28.41 11.49
CA ALA A 188 -3.12 29.54 11.91
C ALA A 188 -1.62 29.28 11.78
N CYS A 189 -1.18 28.06 11.51
CA CYS A 189 0.24 27.72 11.44
C CYS A 189 0.91 28.44 10.25
N PRO A 190 1.87 29.35 10.49
CA PRO A 190 2.51 30.09 9.41
C PRO A 190 3.26 29.19 8.43
N THR A 191 3.25 29.54 7.14
CA THR A 191 3.88 28.72 6.10
C THR A 191 5.40 28.58 6.29
N ASP A 192 6.08 29.62 6.77
CA ASP A 192 7.50 29.57 7.14
C ASP A 192 7.77 28.57 8.26
N VAL A 193 6.90 28.50 9.28
CA VAL A 193 6.99 27.50 10.35
C VAL A 193 6.80 26.08 9.80
N ILE A 194 5.84 25.87 8.90
CA ILE A 194 5.65 24.57 8.21
C ILE A 194 6.91 24.18 7.43
N ARG A 195 7.52 25.11 6.70
CA ARG A 195 8.79 24.87 5.97
C ARG A 195 9.92 24.47 6.93
N HIS A 196 10.02 25.09 8.10
CA HIS A 196 11.00 24.70 9.11
C HIS A 196 10.79 23.25 9.60
N PHE A 197 9.54 22.79 9.76
CA PHE A 197 9.26 21.40 10.13
C PHE A 197 9.73 20.41 9.06
N ILE A 198 9.46 20.71 7.79
CA ILE A 198 9.92 19.90 6.65
C ILE A 198 11.45 19.83 6.62
N ASN A 199 12.11 20.99 6.72
CA ASN A 199 13.58 21.06 6.74
C ASN A 199 14.19 20.30 7.93
N ARG A 200 13.52 20.31 9.10
CA ARG A 200 13.97 19.55 10.26
C ARG A 200 13.82 18.05 10.07
N ALA A 201 12.69 17.58 9.53
CA ALA A 201 12.50 16.18 9.18
C ALA A 201 13.56 15.71 8.17
N TRP A 202 13.87 16.54 7.17
CA TRP A 202 14.93 16.27 6.21
C TRP A 202 16.31 16.12 6.85
N ARG A 203 16.68 17.02 7.77
CA ARG A 203 17.96 16.94 8.50
C ARG A 203 18.07 15.65 9.32
N PHE A 204 16.97 15.19 9.94
CA PHE A 204 16.97 13.90 10.62
C PHE A 204 17.20 12.75 9.64
N MET A 205 16.59 12.80 8.45
CA MET A 205 16.78 11.79 7.41
C MET A 205 18.22 11.73 6.92
N SER A 206 18.91 12.86 6.79
CA SER A 206 20.33 12.89 6.39
C SER A 206 21.30 12.34 7.44
N ALA A 207 20.88 12.22 8.69
CA ALA A 207 21.70 11.67 9.78
C ALA A 207 21.53 10.16 9.98
N TYR A 208 20.54 9.55 9.30
CA TYR A 208 20.32 8.11 9.26
C TYR A 208 21.16 7.47 8.15
#